data_AF-A0A1J3CPK7-F1
#
_entry.id   AF-A0A1J3CPK7-F1
#
_cell.length_a   1.000
_cell.length_b   1.000
_cell.length_c   1.000
_cell.angle_alpha   90.00
_cell.angle_beta   90.00
_cell.angle_gamma   90.00
#
_symmetry.space_group_name_H-M   'P 1'
#
loop_
_entity.id
_entity.type
_entity.pdbx_description
1 polymer ?
#
loop_
_entity_poly.entity_id
_entity_poly.type
_entity_poly.pdbx_seq_one_letter_code
_entity_poly.pdbx_strand_id
1 'polypeptide(L)'
;PVAKMSKRERKDEFSVKLRDLFSKYNKIIIVGADNVGSSHMQKIRVSLRGKGVLLMGKNTMIRRVIKNDYKQFEAVLPHIYENVGLLFTNGDLLELREVINTQKVPAAAKAGAIAPISVTVPAGDTGLEPTQTAFLQALNIATRINKGQI
;
A
#
# COMPACT_ATOMS: atom_id res chain seq x y z
N PRO A 1 6.88 20.32 -22.00
CA PRO A 1 6.77 21.21 -20.81
C PRO A 1 5.31 21.39 -20.39
N VAL A 2 4.85 20.60 -19.41
CA VAL A 2 3.50 20.74 -18.86
C VAL A 2 3.49 21.97 -17.94
N ALA A 3 2.64 22.95 -18.23
CA ALA A 3 2.52 24.17 -17.44
C ALA A 3 2.21 23.86 -15.97
N LYS A 4 2.79 24.63 -15.04
CA LYS A 4 2.57 24.49 -13.59
C LYS A 4 1.13 24.91 -13.25
N MET A 5 0.21 23.95 -13.28
CA MET A 5 -1.18 24.11 -12.85
C MET A 5 -1.28 24.65 -11.42
N SER A 6 -2.24 25.53 -11.17
CA SER A 6 -2.44 26.15 -9.85
C SER A 6 -2.92 25.14 -8.81
N LYS A 7 -2.69 25.43 -7.51
CA LYS A 7 -3.11 24.54 -6.41
C LYS A 7 -4.63 24.33 -6.36
N ARG A 8 -5.42 25.27 -6.89
CA ARG A 8 -6.89 25.22 -6.91
C ARG A 8 -7.37 24.33 -8.06
N GLU A 9 -6.85 24.56 -9.26
CA GLU A 9 -7.12 23.73 -10.44
C GLU A 9 -6.84 22.25 -10.20
N ARG A 10 -5.74 21.89 -9.51
CA ARG A 10 -5.43 20.48 -9.20
C ARG A 10 -6.46 19.82 -8.29
N LYS A 11 -7.03 20.58 -7.36
CA LYS A 11 -8.07 20.09 -6.45
C LYS A 11 -9.38 19.89 -7.20
N ASP A 12 -9.70 20.83 -8.09
CA ASP A 12 -10.91 20.77 -8.90
C ASP A 12 -10.84 19.62 -9.90
N GLU A 13 -9.72 19.45 -10.63
CA GLU A 13 -9.49 18.32 -11.52
C GLU A 13 -9.57 16.97 -10.78
N PHE A 14 -9.00 16.88 -9.58
CA PHE A 14 -9.11 15.68 -8.75
C PHE A 14 -10.57 15.40 -8.35
N SER A 15 -11.33 16.42 -7.98
CA SER A 15 -12.74 16.25 -7.62
C SER A 15 -13.59 15.80 -8.81
N VAL A 16 -13.31 16.30 -10.01
CA VAL A 16 -13.97 15.88 -11.25
C VAL A 16 -13.64 14.42 -11.57
N LYS A 17 -12.35 14.03 -11.53
CA LYS A 17 -11.94 12.64 -11.73
C LYS A 17 -12.57 11.68 -10.73
N LEU A 18 -12.66 12.09 -9.47
CA LEU A 18 -13.25 11.27 -8.42
C LEU A 18 -14.76 11.11 -8.68
N ARG A 19 -15.50 12.18 -8.99
CA ARG A 19 -16.93 12.10 -9.37
C ARG A 19 -17.17 11.21 -10.59
N ASP A 20 -16.31 11.29 -11.60
CA ASP A 20 -16.39 10.43 -12.79
C ASP A 20 -16.25 8.94 -12.43
N LEU A 21 -15.30 8.61 -11.55
CA LEU A 21 -15.13 7.24 -11.05
C LEU A 21 -16.30 6.75 -10.20
N PHE A 22 -16.90 7.61 -9.38
CA PHE A 22 -18.11 7.27 -8.61
C PHE A 22 -19.33 7.02 -9.50
N SER A 23 -19.42 7.70 -10.65
CA SER A 23 -20.51 7.50 -11.61
C SER A 23 -20.29 6.26 -12.49
N LYS A 24 -19.03 5.94 -12.81
CA LYS A 24 -18.67 4.83 -13.70
C LYS A 24 -18.68 3.46 -13.02
N TYR A 25 -18.42 3.43 -11.71
CA TYR A 25 -18.25 2.19 -10.95
C TYR A 25 -19.26 2.05 -9.82
N ASN A 26 -19.85 0.86 -9.71
CA ASN A 26 -20.90 0.59 -8.71
C ASN A 26 -20.34 0.11 -7.37
N LYS A 27 -19.14 -0.47 -7.35
CA LYS A 27 -18.53 -1.05 -6.15
C LYS A 27 -17.21 -0.35 -5.81
N ILE A 28 -17.00 -0.16 -4.51
CA ILE A 28 -15.82 0.52 -3.96
C ILE A 28 -15.23 -0.35 -2.86
N ILE A 29 -13.92 -0.53 -2.92
CA ILE A 29 -13.13 -1.16 -1.86
C ILE A 29 -12.16 -0.12 -1.30
N ILE A 30 -12.08 -0.06 0.02
CA ILE A 30 -11.10 0.76 0.74
C ILE A 30 -9.83 -0.08 0.90
N VAL A 31 -8.69 0.44 0.45
CA VAL A 31 -7.40 -0.25 0.52
C VAL A 31 -6.44 0.57 1.36
N GLY A 32 -5.91 -0.01 2.44
CA GLY A 32 -4.78 0.56 3.18
C GLY A 32 -3.47 0.35 2.42
N ALA A 33 -2.67 1.39 2.30
CA ALA A 33 -1.43 1.40 1.52
C ALA A 33 -0.20 1.71 2.39
N ASP A 34 -0.08 1.07 3.56
CA ASP A 34 1.03 1.35 4.48
C ASP A 34 2.33 0.67 4.06
N ASN A 35 3.43 1.44 4.12
CA ASN A 35 4.79 1.00 3.79
C ASN A 35 4.95 0.39 2.37
N VAL A 36 4.08 0.72 1.43
CA VAL A 36 4.17 0.24 0.04
C VAL A 36 5.06 1.16 -0.80
N GLY A 37 6.10 0.58 -1.42
CA GLY A 37 6.97 1.32 -2.35
C GLY A 37 6.27 1.70 -3.66
N SER A 38 6.75 2.76 -4.33
CA SER A 38 6.21 3.24 -5.60
C SER A 38 6.22 2.17 -6.71
N SER A 39 7.28 1.36 -6.79
CA SER A 39 7.38 0.24 -7.73
C SER A 39 6.30 -0.83 -7.49
N HIS A 40 6.01 -1.16 -6.22
CA HIS A 40 4.94 -2.10 -5.87
C HIS A 40 3.57 -1.53 -6.23
N MET A 41 3.31 -0.25 -5.94
CA MET A 41 2.07 0.42 -6.35
C MET A 41 1.89 0.40 -7.88
N GLN A 42 2.98 0.55 -8.64
CA GLN A 42 2.92 0.46 -10.09
C GLN A 42 2.56 -0.94 -10.57
N LYS A 43 3.17 -1.99 -10.00
CA LYS A 43 2.82 -3.40 -10.31
C LYS A 43 1.37 -3.69 -9.98
N ILE A 44 0.90 -3.30 -8.79
CA ILE A 44 -0.50 -3.44 -8.37
C ILE A 44 -1.43 -2.72 -9.36
N ARG A 45 -1.10 -1.50 -9.77
CA ARG A 45 -1.88 -0.75 -10.78
C ARG A 45 -1.92 -1.46 -12.12
N VAL A 46 -0.85 -2.11 -12.56
CA VAL A 46 -0.82 -2.88 -13.81
C VAL A 46 -1.71 -4.12 -13.69
N SER A 47 -1.62 -4.88 -12.60
CA SER A 47 -2.45 -6.07 -12.36
C SER A 47 -3.93 -5.74 -12.22
N LEU A 48 -4.27 -4.54 -11.75
CA LEU A 48 -5.65 -4.07 -11.63
C LEU A 48 -6.22 -3.55 -12.96
N ARG A 49 -5.41 -3.32 -14.00
CA ARG A 49 -5.92 -2.83 -15.30
C ARG A 49 -6.97 -3.79 -15.85
N GLY A 50 -8.10 -3.24 -16.29
CA GLY A 50 -9.24 -4.00 -16.80
C GLY A 50 -10.21 -4.49 -15.71
N LYS A 51 -9.72 -4.78 -14.49
CA LYS A 51 -10.56 -5.21 -13.36
C LYS A 51 -11.02 -4.05 -12.47
N GLY A 52 -10.21 -3.01 -12.33
CA GLY A 52 -10.55 -1.86 -11.50
C GLY A 52 -9.55 -0.71 -11.60
N VAL A 53 -9.90 0.40 -10.96
CA VAL A 53 -9.06 1.62 -10.93
C VAL A 53 -8.75 2.00 -9.49
N LEU A 54 -7.46 2.03 -9.16
CA LEU A 54 -6.97 2.48 -7.85
C LEU A 54 -6.73 4.00 -7.85
N LEU A 55 -7.51 4.72 -7.07
CA LEU A 55 -7.35 6.16 -6.84
C LEU A 55 -6.77 6.40 -5.44
N MET A 56 -5.59 7.02 -5.40
CA MET A 56 -5.02 7.55 -4.16
C MET A 56 -5.23 9.06 -4.14
N GLY A 57 -5.57 9.63 -2.98
CA GLY A 57 -5.77 11.06 -2.85
C GLY A 57 -5.72 11.52 -1.41
N LYS A 58 -5.69 12.84 -1.21
CA LYS A 58 -5.70 13.40 0.15
C LYS A 58 -7.05 13.09 0.82
N ASN A 59 -7.03 12.48 1.99
CA ASN A 59 -8.25 12.07 2.72
C ASN A 59 -9.24 13.22 2.89
N THR A 60 -8.77 14.45 3.13
CA THR A 60 -9.63 15.62 3.25
C THR A 60 -10.42 15.93 1.97
N MET A 61 -9.82 15.70 0.80
CA MET A 61 -10.48 15.91 -0.50
C MET A 61 -11.53 14.84 -0.76
N ILE A 62 -11.17 13.58 -0.51
CA ILE A 62 -12.07 12.44 -0.69
C ILE A 62 -13.29 12.58 0.24
N ARG A 63 -13.06 12.86 1.52
CA ARG A 63 -14.13 13.10 2.51
C ARG A 63 -15.03 14.27 2.12
N ARG A 64 -14.47 15.35 1.56
CA ARG A 64 -15.26 16.51 1.12
C ARG A 64 -16.22 16.15 -0.01
N VAL A 65 -15.76 15.40 -1.02
CA VAL A 65 -16.62 15.03 -2.16
C VAL A 65 -17.72 14.06 -1.71
N ILE A 66 -17.37 13.05 -0.91
CA ILE A 66 -18.35 12.09 -0.39
C ILE A 66 -19.45 12.79 0.44
N LYS A 67 -19.07 13.69 1.36
CA LYS A 67 -20.02 14.43 2.19
C LYS A 67 -20.98 15.31 1.38
N ASN A 68 -20.49 15.92 0.31
CA ASN A 68 -21.29 16.87 -0.48
C ASN A 68 -22.22 16.17 -1.46
N ASP A 69 -21.70 15.19 -2.21
CA ASP A 69 -22.38 14.66 -3.39
C ASP A 69 -22.96 13.25 -3.15
N TYR A 70 -22.43 12.49 -2.19
CA TYR A 70 -22.78 11.08 -2.00
C TYR A 70 -22.99 10.72 -0.53
N LYS A 71 -24.08 11.24 0.05
CA LYS A 71 -24.49 10.95 1.45
C LYS A 71 -24.68 9.46 1.75
N GLN A 72 -25.04 8.67 0.74
CA GLN A 72 -25.15 7.20 0.83
C GLN A 72 -23.84 6.50 1.24
N PHE A 73 -22.69 7.15 1.03
CA PHE A 73 -21.37 6.62 1.43
C PHE A 73 -20.85 7.24 2.75
N GLU A 74 -21.71 7.86 3.56
CA GLU A 74 -21.28 8.39 4.87
C GLU A 74 -20.67 7.33 5.79
N ALA A 75 -21.14 6.08 5.72
CA ALA A 75 -20.59 4.95 6.46
C ALA A 75 -19.11 4.65 6.11
N VAL A 76 -18.63 5.11 4.94
CA VAL A 76 -17.25 4.93 4.48
C VAL A 76 -16.32 5.96 5.12
N LEU A 77 -16.82 7.15 5.48
CA LEU A 77 -16.02 8.25 6.06
C LEU A 77 -15.17 7.88 7.28
N PRO A 78 -15.66 7.11 8.29
CA PRO A 78 -14.84 6.73 9.43
C PRO A 78 -13.66 5.84 9.03
N HIS A 79 -13.75 5.09 7.93
CA HIS A 79 -12.71 4.18 7.46
C HIS A 79 -11.63 4.85 6.59
N ILE A 80 -11.81 6.12 6.21
CA ILE A 80 -10.84 6.88 5.39
C ILE A 80 -9.88 7.63 6.33
N TYR A 81 -9.04 6.90 7.04
CA TYR A 81 -7.97 7.46 7.89
C TYR A 81 -6.61 6.95 7.42
N GLU A 82 -5.52 7.62 7.81
CA GLU A 82 -4.15 7.23 7.42
C GLU A 82 -3.94 7.12 5.90
N ASN A 83 -3.05 6.24 5.44
CA ASN A 83 -2.69 6.11 4.04
C ASN A 83 -3.65 5.17 3.32
N VAL A 84 -4.77 5.70 2.86
CA VAL A 84 -5.85 4.92 2.24
C VAL A 84 -6.07 5.30 0.77
N GLY A 85 -6.35 4.28 -0.03
CA GLY A 85 -6.80 4.36 -1.41
C GLY A 85 -8.23 3.87 -1.61
N LEU A 86 -8.89 4.40 -2.62
CA LEU A 86 -10.17 3.91 -3.10
C LEU A 86 -9.97 3.10 -4.37
N LEU A 87 -10.46 1.87 -4.36
CA LEU A 87 -10.45 0.99 -5.52
C LEU A 87 -11.86 0.84 -6.06
N PHE A 88 -12.03 1.27 -7.30
CA PHE A 88 -13.30 1.22 -8.01
C PHE A 88 -13.34 0.00 -8.92
N THR A 89 -14.43 -0.77 -8.88
CA THR A 89 -14.62 -1.93 -9.75
C THR A 89 -16.09 -2.16 -10.08
N ASN A 90 -16.34 -2.78 -11.23
CA ASN A 90 -17.65 -3.30 -11.63
C ASN A 90 -17.69 -4.84 -11.57
N GLY A 91 -16.55 -5.48 -11.33
CA GLY A 91 -16.42 -6.94 -11.28
C GLY A 91 -16.79 -7.52 -9.92
N ASP A 92 -16.34 -8.75 -9.69
CA ASP A 92 -16.52 -9.43 -8.42
C ASP A 92 -15.51 -8.95 -7.36
N LEU A 93 -15.97 -8.85 -6.12
CA LEU A 93 -15.19 -8.36 -4.98
C LEU A 93 -14.19 -9.41 -4.49
N LEU A 94 -14.54 -10.69 -4.60
CA LEU A 94 -13.69 -11.80 -4.12
C LEU A 94 -12.44 -11.93 -4.98
N GLU A 95 -12.60 -12.01 -6.31
CA GLU A 95 -11.45 -12.09 -7.22
C GLU A 95 -10.49 -10.92 -7.04
N LEU A 96 -11.02 -9.71 -6.87
CA LEU A 96 -10.21 -8.52 -6.77
C LEU A 96 -9.46 -8.46 -5.42
N ARG A 97 -10.06 -8.99 -4.35
CA ARG A 97 -9.37 -9.21 -3.07
C ARG A 97 -8.24 -10.23 -3.21
N GLU A 98 -8.47 -11.34 -3.91
CA GLU A 98 -7.43 -12.36 -4.14
C GLU A 98 -6.26 -11.81 -4.96
N VAL A 99 -6.54 -11.03 -6.00
CA VAL A 99 -5.50 -10.37 -6.81
C VAL A 99 -4.66 -9.42 -5.95
N ILE A 100 -5.28 -8.61 -5.08
CA ILE A 100 -4.54 -7.74 -4.17
C ILE A 100 -3.70 -8.54 -3.17
N ASN A 101 -4.28 -9.58 -2.58
CA ASN A 101 -3.58 -10.42 -1.60
C ASN A 101 -2.38 -11.14 -2.22
N THR A 102 -2.50 -11.58 -3.48
CA THR A 102 -1.41 -12.22 -4.24
C THR A 102 -0.25 -11.25 -4.48
N GLN A 103 -0.56 -9.96 -4.68
CA GLN A 103 0.44 -8.91 -4.89
C GLN A 103 1.01 -8.33 -3.58
N LYS A 104 0.61 -8.88 -2.41
CA LYS A 104 1.16 -8.48 -1.11
C LYS A 104 2.57 -9.06 -0.96
N VAL A 105 3.57 -8.31 -1.43
CA VAL A 105 4.98 -8.70 -1.33
C VAL A 105 5.49 -8.52 0.10
N PRO A 106 6.14 -9.54 0.71
CA PRO A 106 6.87 -9.35 1.95
C PRO A 106 8.04 -8.41 1.70
N ALA A 107 7.98 -7.21 2.29
CA ALA A 107 9.08 -6.26 2.25
C ALA A 107 9.98 -6.46 3.47
N ALA A 108 11.28 -6.32 3.28
CA ALA A 108 12.22 -6.26 4.40
C ALA A 108 11.81 -5.12 5.35
N ALA A 109 11.84 -5.40 6.65
CA ALA A 109 11.56 -4.39 7.66
C ALA A 109 12.60 -3.26 7.53
N LYS A 110 12.13 -2.02 7.44
CA LYS A 110 13.02 -0.86 7.47
C LYS A 110 13.53 -0.66 8.89
N ALA A 111 14.79 -0.23 9.02
CA ALA A 111 15.36 0.13 10.31
C ALA A 111 14.47 1.17 11.01
N GLY A 112 14.11 0.90 12.27
CA GLY A 112 13.22 1.75 13.08
C GLY A 112 11.71 1.50 12.90
N ALA A 113 11.27 0.60 12.02
CA ALA A 113 9.87 0.21 11.91
C ALA A 113 9.53 -0.92 12.89
N ILE A 114 8.38 -0.82 13.56
CA ILE A 114 7.83 -1.93 14.36
C ILE A 114 7.38 -3.02 13.39
N ALA A 115 7.87 -4.23 13.57
CA ALA A 115 7.51 -5.36 12.73
C ALA A 115 6.05 -5.77 13.01
N PRO A 116 5.17 -5.83 11.97
CA PRO A 116 3.78 -6.26 12.14
C PRO A 116 3.63 -7.77 12.28
N ILE A 117 4.66 -8.54 11.92
CA ILE A 117 4.72 -10.00 11.95
C ILE A 117 6.03 -10.41 12.63
N SER A 118 6.03 -11.55 13.33
CA SER A 118 7.24 -12.13 13.90
C SER A 118 8.29 -12.40 12.81
N VAL A 119 9.51 -11.91 13.01
CA VAL A 119 10.64 -12.15 12.11
C VAL A 119 11.47 -13.29 12.66
N THR A 120 11.51 -14.41 11.93
CA THR A 120 12.29 -15.60 12.30
C THR A 120 13.41 -15.82 11.28
N VAL A 121 14.63 -16.08 11.76
CA VAL A 121 15.78 -16.44 10.92
C VAL A 121 15.89 -17.96 10.88
N PRO A 122 15.90 -18.61 9.69
CA PRO A 122 16.09 -20.05 9.59
C PRO A 122 17.52 -20.43 9.98
N ALA A 123 17.71 -21.65 10.49
CA ALA A 123 19.03 -22.19 10.77
C ALA A 123 19.75 -22.51 9.45
N GLY A 124 20.98 -22.01 9.29
CA GLY A 124 21.82 -22.24 8.12
C GLY A 124 23.00 -21.28 8.07
N ASP A 125 23.94 -21.57 7.18
CA ASP A 125 25.13 -20.74 6.99
C ASP A 125 24.73 -19.38 6.41
N THR A 126 25.13 -18.30 7.06
CA THR A 126 24.78 -16.93 6.64
C THR A 126 25.70 -16.39 5.56
N GLY A 127 26.85 -17.04 5.33
CA GLY A 127 27.88 -16.60 4.38
C GLY A 127 28.57 -15.29 4.77
N LEU A 128 28.32 -14.80 5.99
CA LEU A 128 28.95 -13.59 6.52
C LEU A 128 30.34 -13.91 7.10
N GLU A 129 31.21 -12.91 7.02
CA GLU A 129 32.56 -13.00 7.57
C GLU A 129 32.54 -13.12 9.11
N PRO A 130 33.37 -13.98 9.73
CA PRO A 130 33.40 -14.23 11.18
C PRO A 130 33.50 -12.99 12.08
N THR A 131 34.00 -11.88 11.55
CA THR A 131 34.16 -10.60 12.25
C THR A 131 32.82 -9.95 12.62
N GLN A 132 31.72 -10.30 11.91
CA GLN A 132 30.41 -9.66 12.10
C GLN A 132 29.51 -10.36 13.14
N THR A 133 30.03 -11.31 13.91
CA THR A 133 29.26 -12.04 14.94
C THR A 133 28.62 -11.12 15.99
N ALA A 134 29.27 -10.01 16.35
CA ALA A 134 28.76 -9.03 17.30
C ALA A 134 27.41 -8.41 16.88
N PHE A 135 27.18 -8.23 15.57
CA PHE A 135 25.94 -7.66 15.04
C PHE A 135 24.76 -8.61 15.23
N LEU A 136 24.96 -9.91 14.96
CA LEU A 136 23.90 -10.92 15.09
C LEU A 136 23.58 -11.21 16.56
N GLN A 137 24.59 -11.17 17.43
CA GLN A 137 24.40 -11.25 18.89
C GLN A 137 23.58 -10.08 19.43
N ALA A 138 23.83 -8.85 18.96
CA ALA A 138 23.05 -7.67 19.34
C ALA A 138 21.57 -7.76 18.93
N LEU A 139 21.25 -8.55 17.91
CA LEU A 139 19.89 -8.83 17.45
C LEU A 139 19.25 -10.07 18.12
N ASN A 140 19.88 -10.62 19.17
CA ASN A 140 19.47 -11.86 19.84
C ASN A 140 19.41 -13.09 18.90
N ILE A 141 20.22 -13.11 17.85
CA ILE A 141 20.35 -14.28 16.96
C ILE A 141 21.51 -15.13 17.49
N ALA A 142 21.23 -16.36 17.89
CA ALA A 142 22.25 -17.32 18.30
C ALA A 142 23.07 -17.78 17.09
N THR A 143 24.38 -17.54 17.10
CA THR A 143 25.28 -17.84 15.98
C THR A 143 26.49 -18.64 16.44
N ARG A 144 27.07 -19.45 15.54
CA ARG A 144 28.27 -20.25 15.81
C ARG A 144 29.14 -20.29 14.56
N ILE A 145 30.41 -19.96 14.71
CA ILE A 145 31.37 -20.02 13.60
C ILE A 145 31.66 -21.50 13.26
N ASN A 146 31.44 -21.88 12.02
CA ASN A 146 31.76 -23.20 11.49
C ASN A 146 32.56 -23.06 10.18
N LYS A 147 33.73 -23.72 10.08
CA LYS A 147 34.61 -23.69 8.88
C LYS A 147 34.92 -22.28 8.32
N GLY A 148 35.02 -21.27 9.19
CA GLY A 148 35.37 -19.90 8.78
C GLY A 148 34.18 -19.05 8.30
N GLN A 149 32.94 -19.49 8.53
CA GLN A 149 31.70 -18.73 8.27
C GLN A 149 30.78 -18.75 9.50
N ILE A 150 29.84 -17.81 9.58
CA ILE A 150 28.84 -17.68 10.65
C ILE A 150 27.54 -18.42 10.31
#